data_AF-A0A1J5HJE4-F1
#
_entry.id   AF-A0A1J5HJE4-F1
#
_cell.length_a   1.000
_cell.length_b   1.000
_cell.length_c   1.000
_cell.angle_alpha   90.00
_cell.angle_beta   90.00
_cell.angle_gamma   90.00
#
_symmetry.space_group_name_H-M   'P 1'
#
loop_
_entity.id
_entity.type
_entity.pdbx_description
1 polymer ?
#
loop_
_entity_poly.entity_id
_entity_poly.type
_entity_poly.pdbx_seq_one_letter_code
_entity_poly.pdbx_strand_id
1 'polypeptide(L)'
;MSAIVLWLINKITIIISFIVVLTILFTANDTLSPLGQNLWNQFTGKDTQEVVDKLSNDISNLKDEIGQLSTNTTPQIKEEIDRRKQEIDLQIKIKCESGLQWYDWINPNKHFEKNLACEAEKKQKEIYQRIENDYLEREKQLGELNKQLGQKFIQLKDLEQKLGGVWKLLVVNFQANWTSILYIIAGVLLANPLWKVLFFYGVAPFANKNPPIQLTDPVTDGNIFHKKAEKVVDVKVDQISPLCVRMNYASHEDDDSLITRTRLFWKWSAPFISYASGLFALTEFSSKSPVEDRTVVLSSKKDSSYIVEIELRNHHGLVIYPAYIVGISGNIQVKTQWVWSFHSWLAGQHRYIIFYGTGKLYLKGNEGLYIKEPSITGTRVKSNLLIGFDSQLLYSTKRTRPFCSYFWDEVPLIDDRFSGKGVFLTQTKATVKVLTTIEKSFQFISNFPSIVGKFFGF
;
A
#
# COMPACT_ATOMS: atom_id res chain seq x y z
N MET A 1 24.99 5.06 -25.52
CA MET A 1 24.23 4.00 -26.22
C MET A 1 23.98 2.76 -25.34
N SER A 2 24.87 2.45 -24.38
CA SER A 2 24.75 1.31 -23.45
C SER A 2 23.55 1.33 -22.50
N ALA A 3 23.19 2.48 -21.91
CA ALA A 3 22.10 2.55 -20.92
C ALA A 3 20.69 2.32 -21.51
N ILE A 4 20.45 2.76 -22.75
CA ILE A 4 19.18 2.57 -23.45
C ILE A 4 19.00 1.09 -23.79
N VAL A 5 20.07 0.45 -24.30
CA VAL A 5 20.09 -0.98 -24.60
C VAL A 5 19.91 -1.80 -23.32
N LEU A 6 20.58 -1.45 -22.23
CA LEU A 6 20.45 -2.16 -20.95
C LEU A 6 19.03 -2.06 -20.35
N TRP A 7 18.37 -0.92 -20.51
CA TRP A 7 16.98 -0.75 -20.07
C TRP A 7 15.98 -1.49 -20.93
N LEU A 8 16.12 -1.37 -22.25
CA LEU A 8 15.32 -2.13 -23.21
C LEU A 8 15.50 -3.61 -22.96
N ILE A 9 16.74 -4.07 -22.77
CA ILE A 9 17.02 -5.44 -22.36
C ILE A 9 16.30 -5.73 -21.06
N ASN A 10 16.49 -4.99 -19.96
CA ASN A 10 15.84 -5.29 -18.68
C ASN A 10 14.30 -5.33 -18.77
N LYS A 11 13.68 -4.39 -19.50
CA LYS A 11 12.23 -4.38 -19.73
C LYS A 11 11.78 -5.53 -20.63
N ILE A 12 12.54 -5.83 -21.69
CA ILE A 12 12.33 -6.99 -22.56
C ILE A 12 12.54 -8.28 -21.77
N THR A 13 13.49 -8.38 -20.85
CA THR A 13 13.73 -9.55 -19.99
C THR A 13 12.59 -9.73 -18.99
N ILE A 14 12.04 -8.65 -18.44
CA ILE A 14 10.84 -8.71 -17.60
C ILE A 14 9.63 -9.15 -18.44
N ILE A 15 9.47 -8.62 -19.65
CA ILE A 15 8.38 -8.99 -20.57
C ILE A 15 8.53 -10.44 -21.03
N ILE A 16 9.72 -10.86 -21.45
CA ILE A 16 10.02 -12.24 -21.85
C ILE A 16 9.89 -13.16 -20.64
N SER A 17 10.33 -12.78 -19.44
CA SER A 17 10.14 -13.57 -18.23
C SER A 17 8.65 -13.70 -17.90
N PHE A 18 7.87 -12.63 -18.02
CA PHE A 18 6.42 -12.68 -17.79
C PHE A 18 5.70 -13.49 -18.86
N ILE A 19 6.07 -13.35 -20.14
CA ILE A 19 5.56 -14.14 -21.25
C ILE A 19 6.00 -15.59 -21.10
N VAL A 20 7.24 -15.90 -20.72
CA VAL A 20 7.74 -17.26 -20.50
C VAL A 20 7.08 -17.88 -19.28
N VAL A 21 6.85 -17.13 -18.20
CA VAL A 21 6.09 -17.60 -17.04
C VAL A 21 4.63 -17.85 -17.42
N LEU A 22 4.00 -16.98 -18.21
CA LEU A 22 2.67 -17.24 -18.77
C LEU A 22 2.69 -18.47 -19.68
N THR A 23 3.60 -18.53 -20.64
CA THR A 23 3.70 -19.61 -21.62
C THR A 23 4.03 -20.92 -20.93
N ILE A 24 4.89 -20.97 -19.90
CA ILE A 24 5.15 -22.15 -19.07
C ILE A 24 3.91 -22.49 -18.24
N LEU A 25 3.24 -21.52 -17.62
CA LEU A 25 1.96 -21.76 -16.93
C LEU A 25 0.89 -22.35 -17.86
N PHE A 26 0.92 -22.02 -19.16
CA PHE A 26 -0.05 -22.47 -20.16
C PHE A 26 0.36 -23.74 -20.93
N THR A 27 1.63 -23.94 -21.29
CA THR A 27 2.12 -25.16 -21.96
C THR A 27 2.34 -26.29 -20.98
N ALA A 28 2.67 -25.96 -19.73
CA ALA A 28 2.69 -26.93 -18.66
C ALA A 28 1.32 -27.07 -17.98
N ASN A 29 0.21 -26.55 -18.53
CA ASN A 29 -1.13 -26.83 -18.01
C ASN A 29 -1.48 -28.34 -18.10
N ASP A 30 -0.82 -29.10 -18.97
CA ASP A 30 -0.91 -30.57 -18.98
C ASP A 30 0.05 -31.26 -17.97
N THR A 31 1.02 -30.55 -17.39
CA THR A 31 2.07 -31.12 -16.50
C THR A 31 2.23 -30.44 -15.12
N LEU A 32 1.58 -29.29 -14.87
CA LEU A 32 1.67 -28.45 -13.66
C LEU A 32 0.31 -28.26 -12.97
N SER A 33 -0.63 -29.19 -13.14
CA SER A 33 -1.83 -29.26 -12.28
C SER A 33 -1.52 -29.18 -10.76
N PRO A 34 -0.37 -29.68 -10.23
CA PRO A 34 -0.09 -29.55 -8.80
C PRO A 34 0.36 -28.15 -8.37
N LEU A 35 0.94 -27.34 -9.29
CA LEU A 35 1.44 -26.00 -8.94
C LEU A 35 0.32 -24.94 -9.02
N GLY A 36 -0.66 -25.15 -9.90
CA GLY A 36 -1.88 -24.33 -9.96
C GLY A 36 -2.69 -24.39 -8.66
N GLN A 37 -2.71 -25.53 -7.96
CA GLN A 37 -3.34 -25.66 -6.64
C GLN A 37 -2.67 -24.77 -5.58
N ASN A 38 -1.33 -24.64 -5.60
CA ASN A 38 -0.61 -23.84 -4.61
C ASN A 38 -0.81 -22.32 -4.76
N LEU A 39 -0.93 -21.81 -5.99
CA LEU A 39 -1.25 -20.40 -6.23
C LEU A 39 -2.73 -20.09 -5.93
N TRP A 40 -3.61 -21.08 -6.13
CA TRP A 40 -5.04 -20.95 -5.81
C TRP A 40 -5.31 -20.89 -4.30
N ASN A 41 -4.55 -21.64 -3.49
CA ASN A 41 -4.54 -21.52 -2.03
C ASN A 41 -4.26 -20.09 -1.52
N GLN A 42 -3.63 -19.26 -2.35
CA GLN A 42 -3.35 -17.86 -2.05
C GLN A 42 -4.46 -16.89 -2.49
N PHE A 43 -5.30 -17.25 -3.46
CA PHE A 43 -6.28 -16.35 -4.08
C PHE A 43 -7.74 -16.64 -3.74
N THR A 44 -8.15 -17.87 -3.45
CA THR A 44 -9.57 -18.19 -3.14
C THR A 44 -9.98 -18.09 -1.68
N GLY A 45 -9.09 -17.62 -0.81
CA GLY A 45 -9.32 -17.67 0.63
C GLY A 45 -9.01 -19.08 1.15
N LYS A 46 -8.23 -19.10 2.23
CA LYS A 46 -7.81 -20.30 2.97
C LYS A 46 -8.99 -21.24 3.28
N ASP A 47 -10.17 -20.65 3.47
CA ASP A 47 -11.40 -21.29 3.90
C ASP A 47 -11.91 -22.37 2.93
N THR A 48 -11.84 -22.18 1.60
CA THR A 48 -12.41 -23.17 0.67
C THR A 48 -11.52 -24.40 0.51
N GLN A 49 -10.19 -24.25 0.55
CA GLN A 49 -9.28 -25.38 0.47
C GLN A 49 -9.28 -26.16 1.79
N GLU A 50 -9.30 -25.46 2.92
CA GLU A 50 -9.45 -26.08 4.24
C GLU A 50 -10.73 -26.92 4.34
N VAL A 51 -11.83 -26.46 3.74
CA VAL A 51 -13.09 -27.22 3.65
C VAL A 51 -12.94 -28.47 2.77
N VAL A 52 -12.24 -28.40 1.63
CA VAL A 52 -12.01 -29.55 0.75
C VAL A 52 -11.09 -30.58 1.41
N ASP A 53 -9.99 -30.14 2.02
CA ASP A 53 -9.04 -31.01 2.72
C ASP A 53 -9.71 -31.69 3.93
N LYS A 54 -10.53 -30.93 4.67
CA LYS A 54 -11.35 -31.47 5.77
C LYS A 54 -12.37 -32.50 5.26
N LEU A 55 -13.07 -32.22 4.16
CA LEU A 55 -14.00 -33.20 3.57
C LEU A 55 -13.28 -34.47 3.10
N SER A 56 -12.09 -34.33 2.50
CA SER A 56 -11.30 -35.48 2.05
C SER A 56 -10.85 -36.35 3.23
N ASN A 57 -10.39 -35.73 4.32
CA ASN A 57 -10.04 -36.44 5.55
C ASN A 57 -11.26 -37.12 6.20
N ASP A 58 -12.40 -36.42 6.27
CA ASP A 58 -13.66 -37.00 6.77
C ASP A 58 -14.07 -38.24 5.96
N ILE A 59 -13.96 -38.19 4.63
CA ILE A 59 -14.28 -39.33 3.74
C ILE A 59 -13.32 -40.50 3.96
N SER A 60 -12.03 -40.23 4.16
CA SER A 60 -11.04 -41.28 4.44
C SER A 60 -11.36 -41.98 5.76
N ASN A 61 -11.63 -41.22 6.82
CA ASN A 61 -11.96 -41.76 8.14
C ASN A 61 -13.25 -42.61 8.08
N LEU A 62 -14.30 -42.12 7.42
CA LEU A 62 -15.55 -42.88 7.23
C LEU A 62 -15.32 -44.17 6.45
N LYS A 63 -14.45 -44.15 5.42
CA LYS A 63 -14.12 -45.35 4.64
C LYS A 63 -13.38 -46.39 5.49
N ASP A 64 -12.48 -45.95 6.36
CA ASP A 64 -11.75 -46.83 7.28
C ASP A 64 -12.70 -47.44 8.33
N GLU A 65 -13.62 -46.64 8.90
CA GLU A 65 -14.65 -47.11 9.82
C GLU A 65 -15.57 -48.15 9.16
N ILE A 66 -16.06 -47.86 7.96
CA ILE A 66 -16.87 -48.82 7.17
C ILE A 66 -16.06 -50.09 6.87
N GLY A 67 -14.77 -49.97 6.56
CA GLY A 67 -13.88 -51.10 6.35
C GLY A 67 -13.79 -52.03 7.56
N GLN A 68 -13.59 -51.47 8.76
CA GLN A 68 -13.50 -52.22 10.02
C GLN A 68 -14.84 -52.88 10.42
N LEU A 69 -15.96 -52.20 10.18
CA LEU A 69 -17.29 -52.77 10.43
C LEU A 69 -17.62 -53.86 9.40
N SER A 70 -17.32 -53.64 8.12
CA SER A 70 -17.64 -54.59 7.04
C SER A 70 -16.88 -55.91 7.15
N THR A 71 -15.63 -55.92 7.63
CA THR A 71 -14.89 -57.17 7.83
C THR A 71 -15.54 -58.07 8.89
N ASN A 72 -16.29 -57.48 9.81
CA ASN A 72 -16.95 -58.17 10.92
C ASN A 72 -18.44 -58.44 10.67
N THR A 73 -19.00 -57.93 9.56
CA THR A 73 -20.42 -58.02 9.22
C THR A 73 -20.56 -58.56 7.80
N THR A 74 -20.09 -59.79 7.59
CA THR A 74 -20.23 -60.48 6.31
C THR A 74 -21.50 -61.34 6.27
N PRO A 75 -22.13 -61.51 5.09
CA PRO A 75 -23.34 -62.33 4.95
C PRO A 75 -23.12 -63.79 5.39
N GLN A 76 -21.89 -64.30 5.30
CA GLN A 76 -21.52 -65.63 5.79
C GLN A 76 -21.66 -65.76 7.31
N ILE A 77 -21.35 -64.69 8.07
CA ILE A 77 -21.51 -64.67 9.53
C ILE A 77 -23.00 -64.73 9.91
N LYS A 78 -23.86 -64.03 9.17
CA LYS A 78 -25.31 -64.06 9.37
C LYS A 78 -25.89 -65.46 9.15
N GLU A 79 -25.51 -66.10 8.04
CA GLU A 79 -25.94 -67.48 7.74
C GLU A 79 -25.49 -68.48 8.81
N GLU A 80 -24.28 -68.33 9.36
CA GLU A 80 -23.79 -69.20 10.44
C GLU A 80 -24.52 -68.94 11.76
N ILE A 81 -24.82 -67.69 12.10
CA ILE A 81 -25.64 -67.34 13.29
C ILE A 81 -27.04 -67.98 13.16
N ASP A 82 -27.69 -67.85 12.00
CA ASP A 82 -29.02 -68.40 11.74
C ASP A 82 -29.02 -69.94 11.83
N ARG A 83 -27.99 -70.58 11.27
CA ARG A 83 -27.81 -72.05 11.34
C ARG A 83 -27.63 -72.53 12.77
N ARG A 84 -26.78 -71.85 13.57
CA ARG A 84 -26.53 -72.20 14.97
C ARG A 84 -27.75 -72.00 15.85
N LYS A 85 -28.53 -70.95 15.61
CA LYS A 85 -29.80 -70.69 16.29
C LYS A 85 -30.80 -71.82 16.04
N GLN A 86 -30.93 -72.27 14.78
CA GLN A 86 -31.78 -73.43 14.44
C GLN A 86 -31.32 -74.72 15.13
N GLU A 87 -30.01 -74.96 15.19
CA GLU A 87 -29.44 -76.12 15.88
C GLU A 87 -29.76 -76.10 17.38
N ILE A 88 -29.60 -74.95 18.04
CA ILE A 88 -29.91 -74.77 19.47
C ILE A 88 -31.41 -74.95 19.75
N ASP A 89 -32.28 -74.41 18.89
CA ASP A 89 -33.72 -74.59 19.05
C ASP A 89 -34.14 -76.07 18.93
N LEU A 90 -33.52 -76.83 18.03
CA LEU A 90 -33.71 -78.27 17.92
C LEU A 90 -33.19 -79.00 19.17
N GLN A 91 -32.03 -78.63 19.69
CA GLN A 91 -31.46 -79.22 20.91
C GLN A 91 -32.34 -78.96 22.14
N ILE A 92 -32.84 -77.74 22.30
CA ILE A 92 -33.79 -77.38 23.37
C ILE A 92 -35.06 -78.22 23.24
N LYS A 93 -35.63 -78.36 22.04
CA LYS A 93 -36.82 -79.19 21.81
C LYS A 93 -36.58 -80.65 22.21
N ILE A 94 -35.46 -81.23 21.79
CA ILE A 94 -35.12 -82.63 22.10
C ILE A 94 -34.85 -82.82 23.59
N LYS A 95 -34.06 -81.94 24.22
CA LYS A 95 -33.58 -82.11 25.60
C LYS A 95 -34.57 -81.63 26.66
N CYS A 96 -35.32 -80.55 26.38
CA CYS A 96 -36.24 -79.95 27.34
C CYS A 96 -37.70 -80.42 27.17
N GLU A 97 -38.19 -80.66 25.94
CA GLU A 97 -39.61 -80.99 25.69
C GLU A 97 -39.90 -82.48 25.55
N SER A 98 -38.88 -83.33 25.37
CA SER A 98 -39.10 -84.79 25.37
C SER A 98 -39.62 -85.22 26.74
N GLY A 99 -40.81 -85.83 26.79
CA GLY A 99 -41.36 -86.37 28.03
C GLY A 99 -40.38 -87.36 28.65
N LEU A 100 -40.13 -87.25 29.96
CA LEU A 100 -39.41 -88.30 30.68
C LEU A 100 -40.21 -89.60 30.56
N GLN A 101 -39.52 -90.68 30.22
CA GLN A 101 -40.15 -92.00 30.25
C GLN A 101 -40.51 -92.33 31.72
N TRP A 102 -41.64 -93.01 31.93
CA TRP A 102 -42.22 -93.19 33.27
C TRP A 102 -41.28 -93.83 34.31
N TYR A 103 -40.28 -94.61 33.87
CA TYR A 103 -39.29 -95.25 34.74
C TYR A 103 -38.15 -94.31 35.20
N ASP A 104 -37.95 -93.16 34.55
CA ASP A 104 -36.92 -92.19 34.95
C ASP A 104 -37.33 -91.34 36.17
N TRP A 105 -38.61 -91.36 36.55
CA TRP A 105 -39.14 -90.67 37.73
C TRP A 105 -38.60 -91.20 39.07
N ILE A 106 -38.08 -92.43 39.09
CA ILE A 106 -37.60 -93.09 40.32
C ILE A 106 -36.17 -92.65 40.66
N ASN A 107 -35.45 -91.99 39.75
CA ASN A 107 -34.07 -91.54 39.96
C ASN A 107 -33.98 -90.00 40.02
N PRO A 108 -33.97 -89.39 41.22
CA PRO A 108 -33.94 -87.93 41.36
C PRO A 108 -32.71 -87.26 40.74
N ASN A 109 -31.58 -87.96 40.60
CA ASN A 109 -30.38 -87.42 39.96
C ASN A 109 -30.58 -87.18 38.45
N LYS A 110 -31.33 -88.05 37.76
CA LYS A 110 -31.60 -87.88 36.32
C LYS A 110 -32.47 -86.66 36.01
N HIS A 111 -33.41 -86.34 36.91
CA HIS A 111 -34.22 -85.13 36.78
C HIS A 111 -33.37 -83.86 36.96
N PHE A 112 -32.43 -83.88 37.90
CA PHE A 112 -31.51 -82.76 38.13
C PHE A 112 -30.55 -82.55 36.94
N GLU A 113 -29.96 -83.62 36.40
CA GLU A 113 -29.08 -83.55 35.22
C GLU A 113 -29.80 -83.01 33.98
N LYS A 114 -31.05 -83.44 33.75
CA LYS A 114 -31.87 -82.95 32.63
C LYS A 114 -32.19 -81.46 32.77
N ASN A 115 -32.54 -81.00 33.97
CA ASN A 115 -32.81 -79.59 34.23
C ASN A 115 -31.56 -78.73 34.03
N LEU A 116 -30.40 -79.20 34.49
CA LEU A 116 -29.13 -78.50 34.33
C LEU A 116 -28.71 -78.41 32.85
N ALA A 117 -28.88 -79.50 32.09
CA ALA A 117 -28.64 -79.52 30.65
C ALA A 117 -29.60 -78.59 29.89
N CYS A 118 -30.87 -78.55 30.28
CA CYS A 118 -31.85 -77.64 29.69
C CYS A 118 -31.54 -76.16 30.02
N GLU A 119 -31.10 -75.86 31.23
CA GLU A 119 -30.70 -74.49 31.62
C GLU A 119 -29.45 -74.02 30.85
N ALA A 120 -28.48 -74.91 30.61
CA ALA A 120 -27.30 -74.60 29.80
C ALA A 120 -27.65 -74.23 28.35
N GLU A 121 -28.54 -74.99 27.71
CA GLU A 121 -29.00 -74.72 26.34
C GLU A 121 -29.82 -73.42 26.25
N LYS A 122 -30.62 -73.10 27.27
CA LYS A 122 -31.33 -71.81 27.35
C LYS A 122 -30.36 -70.63 27.46
N LYS A 123 -29.33 -70.71 28.30
CA LYS A 123 -28.27 -69.69 28.38
C LYS A 123 -27.52 -69.54 27.06
N GLN A 124 -27.28 -70.66 26.36
CA GLN A 124 -26.68 -70.63 25.03
C GLN A 124 -27.58 -69.87 24.04
N LYS A 125 -28.89 -70.13 24.03
CA LYS A 125 -29.85 -69.37 23.21
C LYS A 125 -29.84 -67.87 23.50
N GLU A 126 -29.78 -67.47 24.78
CA GLU A 126 -29.68 -66.06 25.17
C GLU A 126 -28.39 -65.40 24.64
N ILE A 127 -27.27 -66.12 24.66
CA ILE A 127 -26.00 -65.64 24.09
C ILE A 127 -26.13 -65.42 22.58
N TYR A 128 -26.72 -66.36 21.84
CA TYR A 128 -26.90 -66.22 20.39
C TYR A 128 -27.90 -65.12 20.03
N GLN A 129 -28.96 -64.92 20.81
CA GLN A 129 -29.88 -63.79 20.64
C GLN A 129 -29.16 -62.44 20.86
N ARG A 130 -28.25 -62.36 21.82
CA ARG A 130 -27.43 -61.15 22.02
C ARG A 130 -26.53 -60.89 20.81
N ILE A 131 -25.86 -61.93 20.29
CA ILE A 131 -25.00 -61.83 19.10
C ILE A 131 -25.81 -61.39 17.86
N GLU A 132 -27.02 -61.90 17.67
CA GLU A 132 -27.92 -61.51 16.57
C GLU A 132 -28.34 -60.03 16.68
N ASN A 133 -28.70 -59.57 17.88
CA ASN A 133 -29.03 -58.17 18.11
C ASN A 133 -27.83 -57.24 17.85
N ASP A 134 -26.65 -57.63 18.33
CA ASP A 134 -25.40 -56.89 18.09
C ASP A 134 -25.07 -56.85 16.58
N TYR A 135 -25.34 -57.94 15.85
CA TYR A 135 -25.18 -57.99 14.39
C TYR A 135 -26.13 -57.03 13.69
N LEU A 136 -27.42 -57.02 14.06
CA LEU A 136 -28.44 -56.13 13.49
C LEU A 136 -28.15 -54.65 13.78
N GLU A 137 -27.61 -54.34 14.96
CA GLU A 137 -27.21 -52.98 15.32
C GLU A 137 -26.04 -52.50 14.44
N ARG A 138 -25.03 -53.35 14.22
CA ARG A 138 -23.91 -53.06 13.31
C ARG A 138 -24.36 -52.88 11.87
N GLU A 139 -25.29 -53.71 11.39
CA GLU A 139 -25.87 -53.60 10.05
C GLU A 139 -26.56 -52.23 9.86
N LYS A 140 -27.31 -51.76 10.87
CA LYS A 140 -27.91 -50.42 10.87
C LYS A 140 -26.87 -49.30 10.88
N GLN A 141 -25.83 -49.42 11.71
CA GLN A 141 -24.73 -48.45 11.76
C GLN A 141 -24.03 -48.34 10.40
N LEU A 142 -23.72 -49.47 9.77
CA LEU A 142 -23.08 -49.52 8.46
C LEU A 142 -23.96 -48.85 7.38
N GLY A 143 -25.27 -49.04 7.44
CA GLY A 143 -26.24 -48.35 6.58
C GLY A 143 -26.20 -46.81 6.72
N GLU A 144 -26.15 -46.31 7.96
CA GLU A 144 -26.08 -44.86 8.22
C GLU A 144 -24.74 -44.24 7.81
N LEU A 145 -23.61 -44.92 8.08
CA LEU A 145 -22.29 -44.47 7.62
C LEU A 145 -22.21 -44.40 6.10
N ASN A 146 -22.72 -45.40 5.37
CA ASN A 146 -22.76 -45.38 3.91
C ASN A 146 -23.58 -44.21 3.37
N LYS A 147 -24.68 -43.86 4.03
CA LYS A 147 -25.51 -42.72 3.67
C LYS A 147 -24.77 -41.39 3.87
N GLN A 148 -24.06 -41.24 4.99
CA GLN A 148 -23.22 -40.06 5.26
C GLN A 148 -22.08 -39.92 4.24
N LEU A 149 -21.42 -41.03 3.92
CA LEU A 149 -20.37 -41.10 2.91
C LEU A 149 -20.91 -40.62 1.55
N GLY A 150 -22.07 -41.12 1.13
CA GLY A 150 -22.73 -40.70 -0.11
C GLY A 150 -23.05 -39.20 -0.15
N GLN A 151 -23.53 -38.62 0.95
CA GLN A 151 -23.78 -37.18 1.04
C GLN A 151 -22.50 -36.35 0.89
N LYS A 152 -21.41 -36.77 1.55
CA LYS A 152 -20.11 -36.09 1.47
C LYS A 152 -19.52 -36.15 0.05
N PHE A 153 -19.66 -37.27 -0.65
CA PHE A 153 -19.24 -37.37 -2.06
C PHE A 153 -20.02 -36.43 -2.99
N ILE A 154 -21.32 -36.25 -2.78
CA ILE A 154 -22.14 -35.30 -3.56
C ILE A 154 -21.67 -33.86 -3.32
N GLN A 155 -21.38 -33.48 -2.06
CA GLN A 155 -20.87 -32.15 -1.73
C GLN A 155 -19.51 -31.88 -2.38
N LEU A 156 -18.61 -32.86 -2.37
CA LEU A 156 -17.29 -32.74 -2.99
C LEU A 156 -17.42 -32.53 -4.51
N LYS A 157 -18.33 -33.28 -5.16
CA LYS A 157 -18.59 -33.16 -6.60
C LYS A 157 -19.19 -31.81 -7.00
N ASP A 158 -20.09 -31.24 -6.19
CA ASP A 158 -20.65 -29.90 -6.44
C ASP A 158 -19.58 -28.80 -6.35
N LEU A 159 -18.68 -28.90 -5.36
CA LEU A 159 -17.55 -27.97 -5.22
C LEU A 159 -16.58 -28.08 -6.40
N GLU A 160 -16.23 -29.30 -6.81
CA GLU A 160 -15.35 -29.55 -7.95
C GLU A 160 -15.95 -29.01 -9.25
N GLN A 161 -17.26 -29.17 -9.46
CA GLN A 161 -17.98 -28.65 -10.63
C GLN A 161 -18.00 -27.11 -10.66
N LYS A 162 -18.19 -26.45 -9.51
CA LYS A 162 -18.13 -24.97 -9.40
C LYS A 162 -16.73 -24.44 -9.72
N LEU A 163 -15.70 -25.07 -9.18
CA LEU A 163 -14.30 -24.72 -9.45
C LEU A 163 -13.98 -24.89 -10.94
N GLY A 164 -14.36 -26.02 -11.55
CA GLY A 164 -14.15 -26.27 -12.98
C GLY A 164 -14.88 -25.26 -13.88
N GLY A 165 -16.06 -24.80 -13.49
CA GLY A 165 -16.82 -23.77 -14.22
C GLY A 165 -16.11 -22.42 -14.28
N VAL A 166 -15.54 -21.96 -13.17
CA VAL A 166 -14.80 -20.68 -13.10
C VAL A 166 -13.53 -20.74 -13.95
N TRP A 167 -12.77 -21.84 -13.86
CA TRP A 167 -11.57 -22.04 -14.69
C TRP A 167 -11.91 -22.08 -16.18
N LYS A 168 -12.98 -22.78 -16.55
CA LYS A 168 -13.44 -22.84 -17.94
C LYS A 168 -13.86 -21.46 -18.45
N LEU A 169 -14.56 -20.66 -17.64
CA LEU A 169 -14.91 -19.29 -17.99
C LEU A 169 -13.68 -18.39 -18.13
N LEU A 170 -12.71 -18.47 -17.23
CA LEU A 170 -11.46 -17.71 -17.33
C LEU A 170 -10.65 -18.08 -18.56
N VAL A 171 -10.49 -19.38 -18.86
CA VAL A 171 -9.73 -19.85 -20.03
C VAL A 171 -10.45 -19.45 -21.32
N VAL A 172 -11.77 -19.64 -21.41
CA VAL A 172 -12.55 -19.26 -22.59
C VAL A 172 -12.50 -17.75 -22.81
N ASN A 173 -12.65 -16.95 -21.75
CA ASN A 173 -12.65 -15.50 -21.87
C ASN A 173 -11.23 -14.95 -22.15
N PHE A 174 -10.19 -15.61 -21.65
CA PHE A 174 -8.79 -15.28 -21.95
C PHE A 174 -8.42 -15.66 -23.38
N GLN A 175 -8.79 -16.85 -23.87
CA GLN A 175 -8.56 -17.25 -25.27
C GLN A 175 -9.30 -16.34 -26.26
N ALA A 176 -10.54 -15.97 -25.96
CA ALA A 176 -11.33 -15.07 -26.81
C ALA A 176 -10.75 -13.64 -26.86
N ASN A 177 -10.20 -13.15 -25.76
CA ASN A 177 -9.81 -11.74 -25.61
C ASN A 177 -8.31 -11.52 -25.37
N TRP A 178 -7.45 -12.49 -25.68
CA TRP A 178 -6.01 -12.42 -25.36
C TRP A 178 -5.34 -11.19 -26.02
N THR A 179 -5.77 -10.82 -27.22
CA THR A 179 -5.28 -9.63 -27.93
C THR A 179 -5.62 -8.35 -27.17
N SER A 180 -6.86 -8.19 -26.72
CA SER A 180 -7.31 -7.04 -25.92
C SER A 180 -6.55 -6.96 -24.59
N ILE A 181 -6.34 -8.10 -23.92
CA ILE A 181 -5.57 -8.16 -22.67
C ILE A 181 -4.12 -7.73 -22.92
N LEU A 182 -3.49 -8.20 -24.00
CA LEU A 182 -2.15 -7.74 -24.38
C LEU A 182 -2.11 -6.25 -24.71
N TYR A 183 -3.10 -5.70 -25.42
CA TYR A 183 -3.17 -4.27 -25.68
C TYR A 183 -3.33 -3.45 -24.40
N ILE A 184 -4.09 -3.93 -23.43
CA ILE A 184 -4.24 -3.27 -22.12
C ILE A 184 -2.91 -3.32 -21.36
N ILE A 185 -2.26 -4.48 -21.28
CA ILE A 185 -0.96 -4.64 -20.60
C ILE A 185 0.11 -3.77 -21.27
N ALA A 186 0.20 -3.83 -22.60
CA ALA A 186 1.12 -2.99 -23.38
C ALA A 186 0.79 -1.51 -23.19
N GLY A 187 -0.49 -1.13 -23.19
CA GLY A 187 -0.96 0.21 -22.93
C GLY A 187 -0.51 0.73 -21.56
N VAL A 188 -0.70 -0.05 -20.50
CA VAL A 188 -0.27 0.31 -19.14
C VAL A 188 1.24 0.41 -19.03
N LEU A 189 1.99 -0.51 -19.63
CA LEU A 189 3.46 -0.52 -19.61
C LEU A 189 4.07 0.63 -20.42
N LEU A 190 3.49 0.95 -21.58
CA LEU A 190 3.98 1.99 -22.48
C LEU A 190 3.41 3.38 -22.16
N ALA A 191 2.34 3.47 -21.35
CA ALA A 191 1.72 4.76 -21.00
C ALA A 191 2.73 5.76 -20.44
N ASN A 192 3.53 5.36 -19.44
CA ASN A 192 4.52 6.26 -18.82
C ASN A 192 5.64 6.70 -19.79
N PRO A 193 6.35 5.81 -20.50
CA PRO A 193 7.39 6.25 -21.43
C PRO A 193 6.81 7.06 -22.60
N LEU A 194 5.64 6.70 -23.14
CA LEU A 194 4.97 7.48 -24.18
C LEU A 194 4.58 8.86 -23.68
N TRP A 195 4.09 8.96 -22.44
CA TRP A 195 3.79 10.24 -21.79
C TRP A 195 5.04 11.12 -21.67
N LYS A 196 6.16 10.57 -21.19
CA LYS A 196 7.42 11.34 -21.10
C LYS A 196 7.90 11.82 -22.48
N VAL A 197 7.80 10.97 -23.51
CA VAL A 197 8.14 11.34 -24.90
C VAL A 197 7.23 12.46 -25.39
N LEU A 198 5.92 12.33 -25.18
CA LEU A 198 4.91 13.32 -25.58
C LEU A 198 5.16 14.68 -24.92
N PHE A 199 5.46 14.72 -23.62
CA PHE A 199 5.74 15.98 -22.92
C PHE A 199 7.07 16.60 -23.33
N PHE A 200 8.09 15.78 -23.57
CA PHE A 200 9.41 16.27 -23.93
C PHE A 200 9.49 16.82 -25.35
N TYR A 201 8.90 16.13 -26.33
CA TYR A 201 8.94 16.53 -27.74
C TYR A 201 7.70 17.31 -28.19
N GLY A 202 6.55 17.09 -27.56
CA GLY A 202 5.32 17.81 -27.85
C GLY A 202 5.22 19.11 -27.07
N VAL A 203 5.10 19.04 -25.73
CA VAL A 203 4.73 20.20 -24.90
C VAL A 203 5.92 21.13 -24.62
N ALA A 204 7.07 20.59 -24.22
CA ALA A 204 8.21 21.39 -23.76
C ALA A 204 8.82 22.35 -24.81
N PRO A 205 8.80 22.07 -26.14
CA PRO A 205 9.26 23.04 -27.14
C PRO A 205 8.43 24.33 -27.16
N PHE A 206 7.12 24.26 -26.87
CA PHE A 206 6.26 25.44 -26.80
C PHE A 206 6.65 26.39 -25.65
N ALA A 207 7.37 25.89 -24.63
CA ALA A 207 7.86 26.73 -23.54
C ALA A 207 8.73 27.87 -24.06
N ASN A 208 9.59 27.60 -25.06
CA ASN A 208 10.53 28.60 -25.57
C ASN A 208 9.88 29.70 -26.40
N LYS A 209 8.65 29.51 -26.87
CA LYS A 209 7.96 30.44 -27.78
C LYS A 209 7.11 31.46 -27.05
N ASN A 210 6.80 31.22 -25.78
CA ASN A 210 5.93 32.09 -25.00
C ASN A 210 6.72 33.22 -24.33
N PRO A 211 6.11 34.40 -24.15
CA PRO A 211 6.75 35.51 -23.46
C PRO A 211 6.97 35.18 -21.97
N PRO A 212 8.07 35.68 -21.37
CA PRO A 212 8.33 35.48 -19.95
C PRO A 212 7.24 36.12 -19.09
N ILE A 213 6.98 35.53 -17.93
CA ILE A 213 6.12 36.08 -16.90
C ILE A 213 6.87 37.21 -16.19
N GLN A 214 6.20 38.35 -16.07
CA GLN A 214 6.63 39.46 -15.25
C GLN A 214 5.57 39.72 -14.19
N LEU A 215 5.96 39.71 -12.91
CA LEU A 215 5.02 39.86 -11.79
C LEU A 215 4.91 41.31 -11.32
N THR A 216 6.02 42.04 -11.36
CA THR A 216 6.11 43.45 -10.97
C THR A 216 6.93 44.22 -12.01
N ASP A 217 6.66 45.52 -12.14
CA ASP A 217 7.41 46.40 -13.03
C ASP A 217 8.90 46.47 -12.65
N PRO A 218 9.81 46.46 -13.64
CA PRO A 218 11.25 46.30 -13.42
C PRO A 218 11.93 47.63 -13.04
N VAL A 219 11.19 48.73 -13.08
CA VAL A 219 11.67 50.10 -12.87
C VAL A 219 11.54 50.52 -11.39
N THR A 220 10.88 49.71 -10.57
CA THR A 220 10.53 50.10 -9.21
C THR A 220 11.71 49.89 -8.25
N ASP A 221 12.10 50.94 -7.53
CA ASP A 221 13.24 50.88 -6.62
C ASP A 221 12.92 50.09 -5.34
N GLY A 222 13.75 49.09 -5.04
CA GLY A 222 13.70 48.33 -3.81
C GLY A 222 15.02 47.62 -3.60
N ASN A 223 15.52 47.59 -2.36
CA ASN A 223 16.79 46.95 -2.04
C ASN A 223 16.57 45.69 -1.21
N ILE A 224 17.20 44.60 -1.64
CA ILE A 224 17.28 43.34 -0.92
C ILE A 224 18.68 43.23 -0.32
N PHE A 225 18.76 43.22 1.00
CA PHE A 225 20.00 42.91 1.70
C PHE A 225 19.95 41.48 2.21
N HIS A 226 21.08 40.81 2.19
CA HIS A 226 21.16 39.43 2.66
C HIS A 226 22.44 39.20 3.44
N LYS A 227 22.32 38.37 4.47
CA LYS A 227 23.48 37.86 5.22
C LYS A 227 23.90 36.50 4.65
N LYS A 228 25.12 36.10 5.01
CA LYS A 228 25.64 34.78 4.65
C LYS A 228 24.79 33.68 5.31
N ALA A 229 24.66 32.54 4.62
CA ALA A 229 23.96 31.37 5.16
C ALA A 229 24.74 30.75 6.32
N GLU A 230 24.09 30.61 7.48
CA GLU A 230 24.67 30.08 8.71
C GLU A 230 23.78 28.98 9.29
N LYS A 231 24.36 28.05 10.05
CA LYS A 231 23.59 26.95 10.69
C LYS A 231 22.82 27.44 11.92
N VAL A 232 23.39 28.42 12.60
CA VAL A 232 22.85 29.05 13.81
C VAL A 232 22.88 30.55 13.55
N VAL A 233 21.74 31.22 13.72
CA VAL A 233 21.61 32.65 13.46
C VAL A 233 21.07 33.33 14.71
N ASP A 234 21.85 34.27 15.22
CA ASP A 234 21.48 35.11 16.35
C ASP A 234 20.64 36.30 15.88
N VAL A 235 19.37 36.31 16.29
CA VAL A 235 18.41 37.33 15.88
C VAL A 235 18.10 38.26 17.04
N LYS A 236 18.41 39.54 16.86
CA LYS A 236 17.95 40.58 17.78
C LYS A 236 16.45 40.81 17.62
N VAL A 237 15.72 40.70 18.72
CA VAL A 237 14.28 40.90 18.80
C VAL A 237 14.01 42.23 19.48
N ASP A 238 13.25 43.07 18.80
CA ASP A 238 12.76 44.36 19.28
C ASP A 238 11.26 44.24 19.63
N GLN A 239 10.76 45.14 20.49
CA GLN A 239 9.36 45.25 20.85
C GLN A 239 8.49 45.71 19.67
N ILE A 240 9.03 46.55 18.77
CA ILE A 240 8.28 47.12 17.64
C ILE A 240 8.15 46.08 16.50
N SER A 241 9.14 45.22 16.33
CA SER A 241 9.17 44.19 15.29
C SER A 241 9.28 42.79 15.89
N PRO A 242 8.17 42.22 16.42
CA PRO A 242 8.20 40.89 17.01
C PRO A 242 8.64 39.85 15.99
N LEU A 243 9.38 38.85 16.46
CA LEU A 243 9.90 37.78 15.65
C LEU A 243 8.93 36.59 15.70
N CYS A 244 8.28 36.28 14.58
CA CYS A 244 7.43 35.10 14.44
C CYS A 244 8.24 33.95 13.80
N VAL A 245 8.45 32.86 14.51
CA VAL A 245 9.30 31.73 14.07
C VAL A 245 8.57 30.40 14.24
N ARG A 246 8.87 29.41 13.39
CA ARG A 246 8.37 28.03 13.57
C ARG A 246 8.93 27.42 14.85
N MET A 247 8.08 26.79 15.64
CA MET A 247 8.44 26.20 16.95
C MET A 247 9.63 25.22 16.90
N ASN A 248 9.86 24.56 15.76
CA ASN A 248 10.97 23.61 15.60
C ASN A 248 12.34 24.25 15.29
N TYR A 249 12.41 25.57 15.15
CA TYR A 249 13.61 26.30 14.72
C TYR A 249 14.10 27.34 15.74
N ALA A 250 13.31 27.64 16.76
CA ALA A 250 13.72 28.54 17.83
C ALA A 250 14.31 27.72 18.98
N SER A 251 15.54 28.05 19.35
CA SER A 251 16.15 27.63 20.61
C SER A 251 16.22 28.87 21.48
N HIS A 252 15.50 28.86 22.60
CA HIS A 252 15.65 29.89 23.62
C HIS A 252 16.02 29.20 24.92
N GLU A 253 16.92 29.82 25.67
CA GLU A 253 17.04 29.56 27.10
C GLU A 253 15.88 30.28 27.80
N ASP A 254 15.34 29.71 28.88
CA ASP A 254 14.22 30.28 29.65
C ASP A 254 14.61 31.64 30.27
N ASP A 255 14.53 32.71 29.47
CA ASP A 255 14.81 34.08 29.88
C ASP A 255 13.49 34.79 30.21
N ASP A 256 13.29 35.14 31.49
CA ASP A 256 12.12 35.86 32.00
C ASP A 256 11.92 37.23 31.35
N SER A 257 12.88 37.76 30.58
CA SER A 257 12.76 39.04 29.88
C SER A 257 12.04 38.97 28.51
N LEU A 258 11.76 37.77 27.99
CA LEU A 258 11.04 37.57 26.72
C LEU A 258 9.55 37.26 26.94
N ILE A 259 8.68 37.87 26.13
CA ILE A 259 7.28 37.46 26.05
C ILE A 259 7.16 36.48 24.90
N THR A 260 6.88 35.23 25.25
CA THR A 260 6.60 34.16 24.30
C THR A 260 5.09 34.00 24.13
N ARG A 261 4.59 34.12 22.89
CA ARG A 261 3.19 33.87 22.56
C ARG A 261 3.09 32.84 21.45
N THR A 262 2.15 31.91 21.59
CA THR A 262 1.83 30.98 20.51
C THR A 262 0.82 31.61 19.58
N ARG A 263 1.19 31.75 18.31
CA ARG A 263 0.33 32.28 17.26
C ARG A 263 -0.03 31.16 16.29
N LEU A 264 -1.30 30.78 16.26
CA LEU A 264 -1.74 29.63 15.46
C LEU A 264 -1.52 29.84 13.96
N PHE A 265 -1.73 31.05 13.45
CA PHE A 265 -1.49 31.43 12.07
C PHE A 265 -0.73 32.76 11.99
N TRP A 266 0.19 32.89 11.03
CA TRP A 266 0.89 34.15 10.82
C TRP A 266 -0.07 35.32 10.57
N LYS A 267 -1.06 35.17 9.69
CA LYS A 267 -2.14 36.15 9.51
C LYS A 267 -3.49 35.44 9.43
N TRP A 268 -4.42 35.91 10.24
CA TRP A 268 -5.81 35.43 10.22
C TRP A 268 -6.56 35.76 8.94
N SER A 269 -6.10 36.75 8.18
CA SER A 269 -6.65 37.06 6.85
C SER A 269 -6.28 36.02 5.78
N ALA A 270 -5.35 35.11 6.06
CA ALA A 270 -4.87 34.11 5.11
C ALA A 270 -4.60 32.74 5.77
N PRO A 271 -5.59 32.12 6.44
CA PRO A 271 -5.37 30.95 7.30
C PRO A 271 -4.92 29.71 6.52
N PHE A 272 -5.52 29.46 5.35
CA PHE A 272 -5.12 28.36 4.47
C PHE A 272 -3.70 28.54 3.93
N ILE A 273 -3.30 29.80 3.66
CA ILE A 273 -1.94 30.10 3.21
C ILE A 273 -0.96 29.84 4.33
N SER A 274 -1.25 30.31 5.55
CA SER A 274 -0.44 30.04 6.72
C SER A 274 -0.33 28.54 7.03
N TYR A 275 -1.42 27.78 6.87
CA TYR A 275 -1.40 26.33 7.11
C TYR A 275 -0.55 25.59 6.08
N ALA A 276 -0.87 25.73 4.79
CA ALA A 276 -0.19 24.97 3.74
C ALA A 276 1.25 25.44 3.48
N SER A 277 1.59 26.66 3.91
CA SER A 277 2.99 27.09 3.98
C SER A 277 3.80 26.46 5.11
N GLY A 278 3.15 25.80 6.08
CA GLY A 278 3.78 25.38 7.32
C GLY A 278 4.10 26.54 8.27
N LEU A 279 3.49 27.72 8.05
CA LEU A 279 3.49 28.87 8.96
C LEU A 279 2.30 28.77 9.93
N PHE A 280 2.08 27.57 10.46
CA PHE A 280 1.10 27.27 11.49
C PHE A 280 1.82 27.01 12.82
N ALA A 281 1.16 27.30 13.93
CA ALA A 281 1.72 27.16 15.28
C ALA A 281 3.11 27.83 15.42
N LEU A 282 3.15 29.11 15.08
CA LEU A 282 4.35 29.93 15.22
C LEU A 282 4.53 30.36 16.68
N THR A 283 5.78 30.52 17.09
CA THR A 283 6.17 31.14 18.34
C THR A 283 6.56 32.58 18.03
N GLU A 284 5.84 33.51 18.63
CA GLU A 284 6.12 34.95 18.56
C GLU A 284 6.96 35.34 19.78
N PHE A 285 8.14 35.90 19.51
CA PHE A 285 9.03 36.47 20.51
C PHE A 285 8.94 38.00 20.46
N SER A 286 8.74 38.62 21.61
CA SER A 286 8.78 40.07 21.79
C SER A 286 9.57 40.41 23.05
N SER A 287 10.34 41.50 23.01
CA SER A 287 11.00 42.04 24.20
C SER A 287 9.97 42.64 25.17
N LYS A 288 10.17 42.47 26.49
CA LYS A 288 9.35 43.13 27.53
C LYS A 288 9.65 44.63 27.65
N SER A 289 10.85 45.07 27.27
CA SER A 289 11.32 46.44 27.42
C SER A 289 11.76 47.04 26.08
N PRO A 290 11.37 48.28 25.75
CA PRO A 290 11.77 48.96 24.51
C PRO A 290 13.26 49.33 24.45
N VAL A 291 14.02 49.14 25.54
CA VAL A 291 15.40 49.63 25.68
C VAL A 291 16.44 48.51 25.53
N GLU A 292 16.02 47.24 25.62
CA GLU A 292 16.94 46.09 25.55
C GLU A 292 16.65 45.22 24.32
N ASP A 293 17.57 45.25 23.36
CA ASP A 293 17.68 44.28 22.27
C ASP A 293 18.09 42.92 22.87
N ARG A 294 17.23 41.91 22.75
CA ARG A 294 17.53 40.54 23.19
C ARG A 294 17.74 39.62 22.00
N THR A 295 18.63 38.64 22.16
CA THR A 295 19.01 37.74 21.07
C THR A 295 18.28 36.41 21.19
N VAL A 296 17.56 36.02 20.15
CA VAL A 296 16.98 34.68 20.01
C VAL A 296 17.83 33.89 19.03
N VAL A 297 18.19 32.66 19.42
CA VAL A 297 19.03 31.78 18.60
C VAL A 297 18.14 30.94 17.70
N LEU A 298 18.28 31.12 16.39
CA LEU A 298 17.62 30.29 15.39
C LEU A 298 18.55 29.15 14.98
N SER A 299 18.12 27.91 15.21
CA SER A 299 18.88 26.72 14.82
C SER A 299 17.94 25.66 14.25
N SER A 300 18.39 24.92 13.25
CA SER A 300 17.60 23.80 12.74
C SER A 300 17.89 22.54 13.54
N LYS A 301 16.84 21.87 14.05
CA LYS A 301 16.94 20.51 14.64
C LYS A 301 17.46 19.44 13.66
N LYS A 302 17.57 19.75 12.36
CA LYS A 302 18.04 18.83 11.32
C LYS A 302 19.43 19.26 10.84
N ASP A 303 20.42 18.39 11.07
CA ASP A 303 21.87 18.66 10.96
C ASP A 303 22.39 19.25 9.63
N SER A 304 21.60 19.22 8.57
CA SER A 304 21.96 19.66 7.22
C SER A 304 21.27 20.95 6.73
N SER A 305 20.46 21.62 7.56
CA SER A 305 19.75 22.84 7.14
C SER A 305 20.51 24.11 7.51
N TYR A 306 20.61 25.04 6.56
CA TYR A 306 21.18 26.38 6.75
C TYR A 306 20.07 27.43 6.76
N ILE A 307 20.28 28.52 7.50
CA ILE A 307 19.35 29.64 7.60
C ILE A 307 20.00 30.89 6.97
N VAL A 308 19.22 31.65 6.20
CA VAL A 308 19.61 32.94 5.63
C VAL A 308 18.64 34.02 6.09
N GLU A 309 19.19 35.14 6.55
CA GLU A 309 18.45 36.38 6.80
C GLU A 309 18.41 37.21 5.51
N ILE A 310 17.20 37.51 5.05
CA ILE A 310 16.91 38.43 3.96
C ILE A 310 16.18 39.64 4.52
N GLU A 311 16.79 40.80 4.41
CA GLU A 311 16.20 42.07 4.81
C GLU A 311 15.62 42.75 3.56
N LEU A 312 14.31 43.00 3.59
CA LEU A 312 13.58 43.76 2.59
C LEU A 312 13.47 45.21 3.08
N ARG A 313 13.92 46.17 2.26
CA ARG A 313 13.71 47.60 2.54
C ARG A 313 12.83 48.21 1.47
N ASN A 314 11.57 48.50 1.84
CA ASN A 314 10.53 48.99 0.95
C ASN A 314 10.48 48.21 -0.38
N HIS A 315 10.61 46.88 -0.29
CA HIS A 315 10.77 46.05 -1.49
C HIS A 315 9.40 45.69 -2.07
N HIS A 316 9.26 45.77 -3.40
CA HIS A 316 8.00 45.59 -4.11
C HIS A 316 7.49 44.14 -4.16
N GLY A 317 8.38 43.17 -3.96
CA GLY A 317 7.99 41.78 -3.84
C GLY A 317 9.11 40.78 -4.01
N LEU A 318 9.25 39.87 -3.05
CA LEU A 318 10.06 38.67 -3.17
C LEU A 318 9.11 37.46 -3.23
N VAL A 319 9.18 36.70 -4.32
CA VAL A 319 8.40 35.48 -4.50
C VAL A 319 9.15 34.35 -3.80
N ILE A 320 8.52 33.70 -2.83
CA ILE A 320 9.15 32.61 -2.08
C ILE A 320 8.17 31.47 -1.92
N TYR A 321 8.66 30.24 -2.09
CA TYR A 321 7.91 29.05 -1.69
C TYR A 321 7.79 29.04 -0.16
N PRO A 322 6.57 29.11 0.39
CA PRO A 322 6.41 29.34 1.81
C PRO A 322 6.97 28.22 2.71
N ALA A 323 7.09 27.00 2.18
CA ALA A 323 7.70 25.86 2.84
C ALA A 323 9.15 26.11 3.31
N TYR A 324 9.85 27.07 2.70
CA TYR A 324 11.22 27.46 3.05
C TYR A 324 11.31 28.59 4.08
N ILE A 325 10.19 29.19 4.49
CA ILE A 325 10.20 30.29 5.47
C ILE A 325 10.24 29.71 6.87
N VAL A 326 11.25 30.09 7.65
CA VAL A 326 11.45 29.70 9.05
C VAL A 326 10.85 30.75 9.99
N GLY A 327 11.02 32.03 9.68
CA GLY A 327 10.52 33.12 10.50
C GLY A 327 10.45 34.45 9.76
N ILE A 328 9.72 35.39 10.36
CA ILE A 328 9.41 36.70 9.81
C ILE A 328 9.48 37.72 10.95
N SER A 329 10.11 38.87 10.72
CA SER A 329 10.13 40.01 11.64
C SER A 329 9.85 41.32 10.88
N GLY A 330 9.15 42.25 11.52
CA GLY A 330 8.82 43.57 10.96
C GLY A 330 7.52 43.61 10.14
N ASN A 331 7.32 44.71 9.41
CA ASN A 331 6.08 44.98 8.68
C ASN A 331 6.11 44.38 7.26
N ILE A 332 6.11 43.05 7.21
CA ILE A 332 6.04 42.31 5.96
C ILE A 332 4.58 41.99 5.62
N GLN A 333 4.21 42.35 4.39
CA GLN A 333 2.91 42.06 3.81
C GLN A 333 3.03 40.94 2.79
N VAL A 334 1.93 40.23 2.58
CA VAL A 334 1.85 39.15 1.58
C VAL A 334 0.70 39.46 0.64
N LYS A 335 0.99 39.40 -0.65
CA LYS A 335 0.00 39.41 -1.72
C LYS A 335 0.11 38.11 -2.48
N THR A 336 -0.98 37.70 -3.10
CA THR A 336 -1.01 36.54 -3.98
C THR A 336 -1.43 36.97 -5.36
N GLN A 337 -0.74 36.46 -6.37
CA GLN A 337 -1.01 36.77 -7.77
C GLN A 337 -1.23 35.47 -8.53
N TRP A 338 -2.34 35.40 -9.25
CA TRP A 338 -2.67 34.28 -10.12
C TRP A 338 -2.20 34.58 -11.52
N VAL A 339 -1.46 33.64 -12.11
CA VAL A 339 -0.96 33.75 -13.48
C VAL A 339 -1.32 32.48 -14.24
N TRP A 340 -1.98 32.68 -15.39
CA TRP A 340 -2.47 31.61 -16.26
C TRP A 340 -1.67 31.54 -17.55
N SER A 341 -0.35 31.65 -17.45
CA SER A 341 0.54 31.57 -18.60
C SER A 341 0.91 30.11 -18.92
N PHE A 342 1.38 29.86 -20.13
CA PHE A 342 1.91 28.55 -20.50
C PHE A 342 3.09 28.11 -19.61
N HIS A 343 3.92 29.06 -19.18
CA HIS A 343 5.00 28.80 -18.23
C HIS A 343 4.47 28.34 -16.87
N SER A 344 3.38 28.94 -16.38
CA SER A 344 2.70 28.55 -15.14
C SER A 344 2.12 27.14 -15.21
N TRP A 345 1.47 26.78 -16.33
CA TRP A 345 0.99 25.41 -16.59
C TRP A 345 2.12 24.40 -16.59
N LEU A 346 3.24 24.74 -17.22
CA LEU A 346 4.40 23.88 -17.34
C LEU A 346 5.14 23.67 -16.01
N ALA A 347 5.30 24.72 -15.21
CA ALA A 347 5.85 24.63 -13.87
C ALA A 347 4.87 23.99 -12.86
N GLY A 348 3.59 23.95 -13.20
CA GLY A 348 2.48 23.60 -12.32
C GLY A 348 2.22 24.67 -11.25
N GLN A 349 2.74 25.88 -11.42
CA GLN A 349 2.65 26.97 -10.45
C GLN A 349 1.81 28.12 -11.01
N HIS A 350 0.52 28.13 -10.64
CA HIS A 350 -0.42 29.17 -11.05
C HIS A 350 -0.50 30.32 -10.05
N ARG A 351 -0.15 30.06 -8.80
CA ARG A 351 -0.22 31.05 -7.72
C ARG A 351 1.17 31.41 -7.23
N TYR A 352 1.47 32.71 -7.30
CA TYR A 352 2.70 33.28 -6.76
C TYR A 352 2.39 34.01 -5.46
N ILE A 353 3.14 33.68 -4.41
CA ILE A 353 3.04 34.30 -3.09
C ILE A 353 4.19 35.27 -2.96
N ILE A 354 3.85 36.55 -2.85
CA ILE A 354 4.81 37.66 -2.95
C ILE A 354 4.86 38.36 -1.59
N PHE A 355 6.04 38.41 -1.00
CA PHE A 355 6.34 39.10 0.25
C PHE A 355 6.88 40.49 -0.05
N TYR A 356 6.24 41.55 0.45
CA TYR A 356 6.60 42.94 0.17
C TYR A 356 6.57 43.80 1.44
N GLY A 357 7.20 44.97 1.38
CA GLY A 357 7.31 45.90 2.51
C GLY A 357 8.70 45.95 3.12
N THR A 358 8.78 46.25 4.42
CA THR A 358 10.03 46.44 5.15
C THR A 358 10.10 45.50 6.36
N GLY A 359 11.12 44.65 6.39
CA GLY A 359 11.33 43.68 7.46
C GLY A 359 12.34 42.60 7.09
N LYS A 360 12.40 41.55 7.91
CA LYS A 360 13.35 40.44 7.77
C LYS A 360 12.64 39.11 7.58
N LEU A 361 13.12 38.33 6.62
CA LEU A 361 12.70 36.97 6.32
C LEU A 361 13.83 36.02 6.62
N TYR A 362 13.54 34.98 7.39
CA TYR A 362 14.48 33.90 7.69
C TYR A 362 14.10 32.69 6.86
N LEU A 363 14.97 32.29 5.95
CA LEU A 363 14.75 31.17 5.04
C LEU A 363 15.64 29.98 5.38
N LYS A 364 15.13 28.76 5.22
CA LYS A 364 15.94 27.54 5.27
C LYS A 364 16.36 27.08 3.88
N GLY A 365 17.53 26.46 3.78
CA GLY A 365 18.00 25.72 2.60
C GLY A 365 18.74 24.45 3.00
N ASN A 366 18.68 23.40 2.15
CA ASN A 366 19.41 22.16 2.41
C ASN A 366 20.86 22.26 1.91
N GLU A 367 21.82 21.99 2.80
CA GLU A 367 23.26 21.97 2.50
C GLU A 367 23.81 23.27 1.87
N GLY A 368 23.15 24.40 2.15
CA GLY A 368 23.55 25.73 1.71
C GLY A 368 22.47 26.45 0.90
N LEU A 369 22.54 27.79 0.95
CA LEU A 369 21.65 28.69 0.22
C LEU A 369 22.50 29.77 -0.46
N TYR A 370 22.24 29.99 -1.73
CA TYR A 370 22.94 30.98 -2.55
C TYR A 370 21.95 31.96 -3.17
N ILE A 371 22.29 33.24 -3.04
CA ILE A 371 21.60 34.34 -3.68
C ILE A 371 22.46 34.76 -4.87
N LYS A 372 21.85 34.79 -6.05
CA LYS A 372 22.55 35.05 -7.30
C LYS A 372 21.79 36.06 -8.13
N GLU A 373 22.53 36.90 -8.82
CA GLU A 373 22.00 37.76 -9.87
C GLU A 373 21.99 36.99 -11.20
N PRO A 374 20.94 37.15 -12.03
CA PRO A 374 20.91 36.52 -13.34
C PRO A 374 21.87 37.24 -14.30
N SER A 375 22.44 36.47 -15.22
CA SER A 375 23.25 37.03 -16.32
C SER A 375 22.35 37.81 -17.29
N ILE A 376 22.94 38.76 -18.02
CA ILE A 376 22.29 39.51 -19.11
C ILE A 376 21.61 38.58 -20.13
N THR A 377 22.21 37.41 -20.39
CA THR A 377 21.67 36.41 -21.33
C THR A 377 20.62 35.47 -20.70
N GLY A 378 20.36 35.63 -19.41
CA GLY A 378 19.46 34.84 -18.58
C GLY A 378 20.12 33.58 -18.00
N THR A 379 19.95 33.38 -16.70
CA THR A 379 20.52 32.24 -15.96
C THR A 379 19.50 31.11 -15.86
N ARG A 380 19.94 29.87 -16.09
CA ARG A 380 19.11 28.67 -15.91
C ARG A 380 19.35 28.06 -14.54
N VAL A 381 18.26 27.62 -13.91
CA VAL A 381 18.25 27.01 -12.60
C VAL A 381 17.33 25.79 -12.66
N LYS A 382 17.73 24.69 -12.03
CA LYS A 382 16.85 23.52 -11.94
C LYS A 382 15.70 23.84 -10.98
N SER A 383 14.46 23.57 -11.36
CA SER A 383 13.28 23.96 -10.57
C SER A 383 13.23 23.35 -9.17
N ASN A 384 13.86 22.20 -8.95
CA ASN A 384 13.94 21.56 -7.63
C ASN A 384 14.98 22.22 -6.68
N LEU A 385 15.80 23.13 -7.19
CA LEU A 385 16.77 23.91 -6.41
C LEU A 385 16.32 25.35 -6.16
N LEU A 386 15.23 25.79 -6.81
CA LEU A 386 14.70 27.14 -6.65
C LEU A 386 13.95 27.26 -5.33
N ILE A 387 14.29 28.27 -4.53
CA ILE A 387 13.58 28.61 -3.28
C ILE A 387 12.63 29.79 -3.51
N GLY A 388 13.07 30.75 -4.30
CA GLY A 388 12.37 31.98 -4.55
C GLY A 388 13.13 32.89 -5.50
N PHE A 389 12.49 33.96 -5.93
CA PHE A 389 13.05 34.93 -6.85
C PHE A 389 12.40 36.29 -6.66
N ASP A 390 13.12 37.35 -7.00
CA ASP A 390 12.60 38.70 -7.00
C ASP A 390 11.46 38.86 -8.02
N SER A 391 10.35 39.47 -7.61
CA SER A 391 9.18 39.69 -8.47
C SER A 391 9.45 40.59 -9.69
N GLN A 392 10.54 41.34 -9.69
CA GLN A 392 10.98 42.16 -10.83
C GLN A 392 11.63 41.33 -11.95
N LEU A 393 12.05 40.10 -11.66
CA LEU A 393 12.69 39.22 -12.63
C LEU A 393 11.69 38.71 -13.66
N LEU A 394 12.15 38.63 -14.90
CA LEU A 394 11.46 37.96 -15.98
C LEU A 394 11.65 36.44 -15.81
N TYR A 395 10.58 35.77 -15.44
CA TYR A 395 10.54 34.33 -15.22
C TYR A 395 10.06 33.60 -16.48
N SER A 396 10.83 32.63 -16.95
CA SER A 396 10.44 31.76 -18.06
C SER A 396 10.85 30.33 -17.78
N THR A 397 10.16 29.38 -18.41
CA THR A 397 10.52 27.96 -18.35
C THR A 397 11.22 27.52 -19.63
N LYS A 398 12.24 26.68 -19.49
CA LYS A 398 13.00 26.14 -20.63
C LYS A 398 13.17 24.64 -20.49
N ARG A 399 12.93 23.91 -21.60
CA ARG A 399 13.17 22.46 -21.66
C ARG A 399 14.61 22.11 -21.26
N THR A 400 14.75 21.10 -20.42
CA THR A 400 16.05 20.52 -20.06
C THR A 400 16.69 19.86 -21.28
N ARG A 401 18.00 20.04 -21.46
CA ARG A 401 18.70 19.62 -22.69
C ARG A 401 18.73 18.08 -22.89
N PRO A 402 19.21 17.28 -21.92
CA PRO A 402 19.32 15.83 -22.11
C PRO A 402 17.96 15.13 -21.97
N PHE A 403 17.47 14.55 -23.07
CA PHE A 403 16.27 13.69 -23.05
C PHE A 403 16.46 12.48 -22.13
N CYS A 404 17.59 11.79 -22.24
CA CYS A 404 17.84 10.57 -21.48
C CYS A 404 17.77 10.83 -19.97
N SER A 405 18.45 11.84 -19.45
CA SER A 405 18.41 12.16 -18.02
C SER A 405 16.99 12.50 -17.54
N TYR A 406 16.17 13.14 -18.37
CA TYR A 406 14.75 13.37 -18.05
C TYR A 406 13.94 12.06 -18.07
N PHE A 407 14.10 11.25 -19.11
CA PHE A 407 13.41 9.96 -19.25
C PHE A 407 13.67 9.05 -18.05
N TRP A 408 14.89 9.16 -17.48
CA TRP A 408 15.38 8.44 -16.32
C TRP A 408 15.13 9.11 -14.96
N ASP A 409 14.42 10.23 -14.92
CA ASP A 409 14.11 10.98 -13.70
C ASP A 409 15.32 11.52 -12.93
N GLU A 410 16.46 11.67 -13.59
CA GLU A 410 17.65 12.31 -13.01
C GLU A 410 17.51 13.83 -12.96
N VAL A 411 16.75 14.39 -13.91
CA VAL A 411 16.50 15.82 -14.05
C VAL A 411 15.02 16.08 -14.34
N PRO A 412 14.46 17.21 -13.87
CA PRO A 412 13.11 17.60 -14.24
C PRO A 412 13.00 17.85 -15.76
N LEU A 413 11.78 17.87 -16.29
CA LEU A 413 11.50 18.18 -17.71
C LEU A 413 11.95 19.60 -18.09
N ILE A 414 11.87 20.50 -17.11
CA ILE A 414 11.96 21.93 -17.28
C ILE A 414 12.94 22.49 -16.27
N ASP A 415 13.76 23.41 -16.76
CA ASP A 415 14.58 24.32 -15.97
C ASP A 415 13.92 25.70 -15.95
N ASP A 416 14.00 26.37 -14.81
CA ASP A 416 13.60 27.76 -14.67
C ASP A 416 14.69 28.68 -15.24
N ARG A 417 14.27 29.76 -15.90
CA ARG A 417 15.17 30.75 -16.49
C ARG A 417 14.75 32.14 -16.03
N PHE A 418 15.72 32.85 -15.47
CA PHE A 418 15.56 34.22 -14.99
C PHE A 418 16.40 35.17 -15.82
N SER A 419 15.84 36.34 -16.13
CA SER A 419 16.53 37.46 -16.78
C SER A 419 16.02 38.79 -16.22
N GLY A 420 16.81 39.86 -16.34
CA GLY A 420 16.48 41.19 -15.83
C GLY A 420 17.29 41.56 -14.58
N LYS A 421 16.90 42.65 -13.93
CA LYS A 421 17.52 43.16 -12.69
C LYS A 421 16.80 42.55 -11.49
N GLY A 422 17.57 42.03 -10.53
CA GLY A 422 17.06 41.40 -9.32
C GLY A 422 17.86 40.18 -8.93
N VAL A 423 17.42 39.48 -7.87
CA VAL A 423 18.11 38.29 -7.34
C VAL A 423 17.20 37.07 -7.30
N PHE A 424 17.78 35.88 -7.42
CA PHE A 424 17.08 34.62 -7.21
C PHE A 424 17.80 33.75 -6.17
N LEU A 425 17.02 32.94 -5.47
CA LEU A 425 17.42 32.15 -4.31
C LEU A 425 17.48 30.67 -4.68
N THR A 426 18.62 30.03 -4.44
CA THR A 426 18.84 28.62 -4.76
C THR A 426 19.46 27.85 -3.60
N GLN A 427 19.22 26.55 -3.55
CA GLN A 427 19.89 25.61 -2.64
C GLN A 427 20.90 24.71 -3.35
N THR A 428 21.85 24.16 -2.59
CA THR A 428 22.86 23.22 -3.09
C THR A 428 22.25 21.88 -3.48
N LYS A 429 21.34 21.34 -2.66
CA LYS A 429 20.66 20.07 -2.91
C LYS A 429 19.15 20.20 -2.79
N ALA A 430 18.46 19.54 -3.71
CA ALA A 430 17.01 19.42 -3.65
C ALA A 430 16.58 18.49 -2.51
N THR A 431 15.42 18.75 -1.92
CA THR A 431 14.78 17.81 -0.99
C THR A 431 14.25 16.62 -1.81
N VAL A 432 15.02 15.54 -1.92
CA VAL A 432 14.61 14.36 -2.69
C VAL A 432 13.60 13.56 -1.87
N LYS A 433 12.35 13.47 -2.33
CA LYS A 433 11.40 12.47 -1.86
C LYS A 433 11.80 11.14 -2.50
N VAL A 434 12.22 10.16 -1.70
CA VAL A 434 12.56 8.82 -2.19
C VAL A 434 11.25 8.13 -2.60
N LEU A 435 11.03 7.99 -3.91
CA LEU A 435 9.88 7.28 -4.46
C LEU A 435 10.16 5.77 -4.49
N THR A 436 9.17 4.98 -4.10
CA THR A 436 9.19 3.51 -4.21
C THR A 436 9.15 3.05 -5.67
N THR A 437 9.53 1.80 -5.96
CA THR A 437 9.58 1.24 -7.33
C THR A 437 8.21 1.24 -8.03
N ILE A 438 7.13 1.07 -7.25
CA ILE A 438 5.75 1.13 -7.74
C ILE A 438 5.37 2.57 -8.07
N GLU A 439 5.67 3.53 -7.18
CA GLU A 439 5.43 4.95 -7.43
C GLU A 439 6.22 5.50 -8.62
N LYS A 440 7.42 4.96 -8.89
CA LYS A 440 8.21 5.26 -10.10
C LYS A 440 7.50 4.80 -11.38
N SER A 441 6.78 3.70 -11.31
CA SER A 441 6.05 3.14 -12.47
C SER A 441 4.74 3.88 -12.74
N PHE A 442 4.10 4.40 -11.68
CA PHE A 442 2.86 5.19 -11.74
C PHE A 442 3.08 6.67 -11.40
N GLN A 443 4.20 7.24 -11.83
CA GLN A 443 4.55 8.64 -11.56
C GLN A 443 3.46 9.64 -11.98
N PHE A 444 2.69 9.34 -13.03
CA PHE A 444 1.61 10.24 -13.46
C PHE A 444 0.51 10.38 -12.38
N ILE A 445 0.23 9.30 -11.64
CA ILE A 445 -0.79 9.28 -10.57
C ILE A 445 -0.19 9.81 -9.27
N SER A 446 1.01 9.35 -8.90
CA SER A 446 1.64 9.72 -7.63
C SER A 446 2.10 11.18 -7.57
N ASN A 447 2.28 11.85 -8.72
CA ASN A 447 2.54 13.28 -8.79
C ASN A 447 1.28 14.14 -8.66
N PHE A 448 0.07 13.57 -8.72
CA PHE A 448 -1.17 14.36 -8.64
C PHE A 448 -1.26 15.24 -7.37
N PRO A 449 -0.95 14.75 -6.15
CA PRO A 449 -0.96 15.59 -4.96
C PRO A 449 0.11 16.69 -4.98
N SER A 450 1.28 16.45 -5.58
CA SER A 450 2.34 17.45 -5.68
C SER A 450 2.01 18.52 -6.74
N ILE A 451 1.32 18.12 -7.81
CA ILE A 451 0.75 19.03 -8.82
C ILE A 451 -0.33 19.91 -8.18
N VAL A 452 -1.21 19.35 -7.34
CA VAL A 452 -2.23 20.11 -6.60
C VAL A 452 -1.56 21.09 -5.62
N GLY A 453 -0.53 20.68 -4.87
CA GLY A 453 0.23 21.58 -3.99
C GLY A 453 0.83 22.76 -4.75
N LYS A 454 1.55 22.48 -5.84
CA LYS A 454 2.13 23.52 -6.71
C LYS A 454 1.07 24.42 -7.35
N PHE A 455 -0.08 23.87 -7.75
CA PHE A 455 -1.19 24.63 -8.33
C PHE A 455 -1.67 25.73 -7.36
N PHE A 456 -1.75 25.40 -6.07
CA PHE A 456 -2.09 26.34 -5.00
C PHE A 456 -0.87 27.09 -4.42
N GLY A 457 0.34 26.87 -4.92
CA GLY A 457 1.56 27.57 -4.49
C GLY A 457 2.11 27.13 -3.12
N PHE A 458 1.96 25.84 -2.77
CA PHE A 458 2.44 25.25 -1.51
C PHE A 458 3.45 24.12 -1.73
#